data_AF-A0A175JPX1-F1
#
_entry.id   AF-A0A175JPX1-F1
#
_cell.length_a   1.000
_cell.length_b   1.000
_cell.length_c   1.000
_cell.angle_alpha   90.00
_cell.angle_beta   90.00
_cell.angle_gamma   90.00
#
_symmetry.space_group_name_H-M   'P 1'
#
loop_
_entity.id
_entity.type
_entity.pdbx_description
1 polymer ?
#
loop_
_entity_poly.entity_id
_entity_poly.type
_entity_poly.pdbx_seq_one_letter_code
_entity_poly.pdbx_strand_id
1 'polypeptide(L)'
;MTTIRLENVFLKNVLFYLETMDDVCNFNQINKKCGEAIATVFINPYKLSQFYTFSQINKIFPALQTYYCSKSFCTPKMKEAGNMPLMEIGTWDKGLPTTVFSTKWFAEKVRKIRITRPIIYSFIKGINNYRNLIHLTITIEYKEVIVIEKIIQIKSIQKIIVYSDFYNVLCLVQTKFISTHSKAQLYLIQTNNKTQNILDKNKIDKSYPNIHYYSGDIEAPKDEYLSVSQYSFIISTKNKNFQLKSYESTLLNTEDLKQTANIIEKYEISKLFFRHQGKTSVETNLSMFMNVTEISLDKVKNKLTLPLAVKRLNMKQCNICFVNNGVRLKEIRGTKRCFISGEVCIDDLKVFSFDNSKLKMSWIDHGKIKRVGIDTRLDVIVLKNTWLSEPNTLPYEEKYINCLSIKRGKSLILCGLNNQLSIDLHTFNFRVVEISGCDIKELMIGNITSTLTFKSPIINFWNIGEDTKLVKIQKLQCGTIGKIVAERYLDCKNFYYKGIEVTISEE
;
A
#
# COMPACT_ATOMS: atom_id res chain seq x y z
N MET A 1 53.51 -26.96 -1.02
CA MET A 1 52.60 -25.83 -1.19
C MET A 1 51.47 -25.94 -0.18
N THR A 2 51.37 -25.02 0.77
CA THR A 2 50.22 -24.91 1.67
C THR A 2 49.03 -24.38 0.85
N THR A 3 48.06 -25.25 0.56
CA THR A 3 46.80 -24.83 -0.06
C THR A 3 46.01 -23.98 0.92
N ILE A 4 46.03 -22.67 0.72
CA ILE A 4 45.18 -21.72 1.45
C ILE A 4 43.74 -21.97 0.99
N ARG A 5 42.85 -22.30 1.94
CA ARG A 5 41.44 -22.59 1.68
C ARG A 5 40.57 -21.49 2.28
N LEU A 6 39.77 -20.84 1.46
CA LEU A 6 38.73 -19.93 1.98
C LEU A 6 37.72 -20.74 2.80
N GLU A 7 37.46 -20.29 4.02
CA GLU A 7 36.47 -20.91 4.91
C GLU A 7 35.05 -20.55 4.50
N ASN A 8 34.10 -21.43 4.84
CA ASN A 8 32.69 -21.25 4.49
C ASN A 8 32.09 -19.96 5.07
N VAL A 9 32.57 -19.51 6.25
CA VAL A 9 32.10 -18.27 6.88
C VAL A 9 32.38 -17.06 5.99
N PHE A 10 33.56 -16.98 5.37
CA PHE A 10 33.89 -15.87 4.47
C PHE A 10 33.05 -15.89 3.19
N LEU A 11 32.79 -17.07 2.63
CA LEU A 11 31.90 -17.22 1.47
C LEU A 11 30.47 -16.77 1.77
N LYS A 12 29.94 -17.10 2.95
CA LYS A 12 28.62 -16.63 3.40
C LYS A 12 28.57 -15.12 3.59
N ASN A 13 29.64 -14.53 4.11
CA ASN A 13 29.73 -13.07 4.24
C ASN A 13 29.69 -12.39 2.88
N VAL A 14 30.48 -12.88 1.90
CA VAL A 14 30.43 -12.37 0.51
C VAL A 14 29.01 -12.45 -0.04
N LEU A 15 28.32 -13.57 0.18
CA LEU A 15 26.95 -13.77 -0.28
C LEU A 15 25.96 -12.71 0.25
N PHE A 16 26.15 -12.20 1.47
CA PHE A 16 25.28 -11.14 2.02
C PHE A 16 25.49 -9.76 1.40
N TYR A 17 26.61 -9.55 0.68
CA TYR A 17 26.88 -8.33 -0.07
C TYR A 17 26.40 -8.38 -1.53
N LEU A 18 25.99 -9.54 -2.03
CA LEU A 18 25.47 -9.67 -3.39
C LEU A 18 24.11 -8.98 -3.54
N GLU A 19 23.94 -8.26 -4.66
CA GLU A 19 22.82 -7.34 -4.83
C GLU A 19 21.63 -8.02 -5.53
N THR A 20 21.93 -8.81 -6.56
CA THR A 20 20.92 -9.43 -7.44
C THR A 20 20.89 -10.96 -7.34
N MET A 21 19.82 -11.58 -7.85
CA MET A 21 19.80 -13.05 -7.99
C MET A 21 20.80 -13.52 -9.04
N ASP A 22 21.12 -12.71 -10.04
CA ASP A 22 22.12 -13.05 -11.07
C ASP A 22 23.52 -13.12 -10.46
N ASP A 23 23.86 -12.20 -9.56
CA ASP A 23 25.12 -12.24 -8.80
C ASP A 23 25.23 -13.52 -7.96
N VAL A 24 24.13 -13.95 -7.33
CA VAL A 24 24.08 -15.19 -6.55
C VAL A 24 24.24 -16.42 -7.46
N CYS A 25 23.61 -16.41 -8.64
CA CYS A 25 23.77 -17.47 -9.63
C CYS A 25 25.22 -17.53 -10.14
N ASN A 26 25.84 -16.39 -10.43
CA ASN A 26 27.24 -16.30 -10.83
C ASN A 26 28.16 -16.80 -9.72
N PHE A 27 27.89 -16.40 -8.47
CA PHE A 27 28.63 -16.88 -7.29
C PHE A 27 28.56 -18.41 -7.15
N ASN A 28 27.37 -19.00 -7.34
CA ASN A 28 27.18 -20.45 -7.33
C ASN A 28 28.05 -21.17 -8.37
N GLN A 29 28.30 -20.54 -9.52
CA GLN A 29 29.07 -21.12 -10.63
C GLN A 29 30.59 -21.04 -10.42
N ILE A 30 31.09 -20.22 -9.48
CA ILE A 30 32.54 -20.06 -9.24
C ILE A 30 33.18 -21.39 -8.81
N ASN A 31 32.60 -22.05 -7.80
CA ASN A 31 33.04 -23.37 -7.35
C ASN A 31 32.00 -24.06 -6.46
N LYS A 32 32.20 -25.35 -6.19
CA LYS A 32 31.32 -26.17 -5.35
C LYS A 32 31.08 -25.60 -3.94
N LYS A 33 32.10 -24.99 -3.32
CA LYS A 33 31.98 -24.41 -1.96
C LYS A 33 31.06 -23.20 -1.94
N CYS A 34 30.99 -22.42 -3.02
CA CYS A 34 30.03 -21.33 -3.14
C CYS A 34 28.58 -21.85 -3.14
N GLY A 35 28.32 -22.96 -3.84
CA GLY A 35 27.02 -23.64 -3.79
C GLY A 35 26.69 -24.22 -2.40
N GLU A 36 27.68 -24.81 -1.73
CA GLU A 36 27.53 -25.26 -0.34
C GLU A 36 27.25 -24.09 0.62
N ALA A 37 27.88 -22.93 0.41
CA ALA A 37 27.60 -21.73 1.17
C ALA A 37 26.15 -21.29 0.98
N ILE A 38 25.67 -21.17 -0.27
CA ILE A 38 24.26 -20.85 -0.60
C ILE A 38 23.30 -21.82 0.10
N ALA A 39 23.53 -23.13 -0.04
CA ALA A 39 22.65 -24.17 0.49
C ALA A 39 22.59 -24.19 2.02
N THR A 40 23.60 -23.64 2.71
CA THR A 40 23.71 -23.66 4.19
C THR A 40 23.51 -22.28 4.82
N VAL A 41 23.05 -21.30 4.06
CA VAL A 41 22.71 -19.96 4.57
C VAL A 41 21.29 -19.99 5.15
N PHE A 42 21.17 -19.51 6.40
CA PHE A 42 19.91 -19.55 7.15
C PHE A 42 19.10 -18.25 7.06
N ILE A 43 19.62 -17.22 6.40
CA ILE A 43 19.00 -15.91 6.25
C ILE A 43 19.14 -15.41 4.82
N ASN A 44 18.17 -14.67 4.27
CA ASN A 44 18.34 -14.14 2.92
C ASN A 44 19.32 -12.95 2.91
N PRO A 45 20.10 -12.75 1.83
CA PRO A 45 20.78 -11.49 1.60
C PRO A 45 19.81 -10.31 1.65
N TYR A 46 20.26 -9.21 2.26
CA TYR A 46 19.40 -8.06 2.60
C TYR A 46 18.83 -7.35 1.36
N LYS A 47 19.58 -7.36 0.25
CA LYS A 47 19.15 -6.74 -1.01
C LYS A 47 18.11 -7.55 -1.78
N LEU A 48 18.16 -8.89 -1.71
CA LEU A 48 17.25 -9.73 -2.51
C LEU A 48 15.78 -9.56 -2.15
N SER A 49 15.44 -9.40 -0.87
CA SER A 49 14.05 -9.19 -0.46
C SER A 49 13.46 -7.85 -0.89
N GLN A 50 14.27 -6.98 -1.51
CA GLN A 50 13.83 -5.73 -2.12
C GLN A 50 13.38 -5.86 -3.57
N PHE A 51 13.63 -6.98 -4.23
CA PHE A 51 13.35 -7.13 -5.67
C PHE A 51 12.68 -8.47 -5.98
N TYR A 52 12.88 -9.48 -5.13
CA TYR A 52 12.43 -10.84 -5.36
C TYR A 52 11.45 -11.33 -4.31
N THR A 53 10.44 -12.07 -4.75
CA THR A 53 9.44 -12.67 -3.85
C THR A 53 10.06 -13.76 -2.98
N PHE A 54 9.43 -14.05 -1.82
CA PHE A 54 9.86 -15.17 -0.97
C PHE A 54 10.00 -16.48 -1.77
N SER A 55 9.04 -16.79 -2.64
CA SER A 55 9.10 -18.02 -3.45
C SER A 55 10.32 -18.09 -4.37
N GLN A 56 10.81 -16.95 -4.88
CA GLN A 56 12.03 -16.91 -5.70
C GLN A 56 13.28 -17.09 -4.81
N ILE A 57 13.32 -16.41 -3.67
CA ILE A 57 14.44 -16.49 -2.73
C ILE A 57 14.56 -17.91 -2.14
N ASN A 58 13.45 -18.50 -1.70
CA ASN A 58 13.42 -19.82 -1.08
C ASN A 58 13.82 -20.96 -2.04
N LYS A 59 13.75 -20.75 -3.36
CA LYS A 59 14.27 -21.72 -4.34
C LYS A 59 15.80 -21.78 -4.34
N ILE A 60 16.46 -20.66 -4.07
CA ILE A 60 17.93 -20.57 -4.04
C ILE A 60 18.47 -20.90 -2.65
N PHE A 61 17.78 -20.46 -1.61
CA PHE A 61 18.20 -20.63 -0.21
C PHE A 61 17.26 -21.61 0.51
N PRO A 62 17.41 -22.93 0.30
CA PRO A 62 16.50 -23.94 0.84
C PRO A 62 16.58 -24.08 2.37
N ALA A 63 17.70 -23.70 2.98
CA ALA A 63 17.91 -23.77 4.43
C ALA A 63 17.46 -22.51 5.18
N LEU A 64 16.65 -21.64 4.56
CA LEU A 64 16.21 -20.38 5.19
C LEU A 64 15.45 -20.64 6.50
N GLN A 65 15.93 -20.05 7.59
CA GLN A 65 15.27 -20.09 8.91
C GLN A 65 14.71 -18.73 9.33
N THR A 66 15.26 -17.63 8.79
CA THR A 66 14.73 -16.29 8.98
C THR A 66 14.65 -15.55 7.65
N TYR A 67 13.49 -14.97 7.35
CA TYR A 67 13.23 -14.13 6.19
C TYR A 67 13.15 -12.65 6.58
N TYR A 68 14.09 -11.86 6.08
CA TYR A 68 14.09 -10.40 6.20
C TYR A 68 13.19 -9.80 5.12
N CYS A 69 12.02 -9.32 5.51
CA CYS A 69 11.06 -8.66 4.62
C CYS A 69 11.29 -7.14 4.63
N SER A 70 12.03 -6.64 3.63
CA SER A 70 12.38 -5.23 3.50
C SER A 70 11.34 -4.40 2.72
N LYS A 71 10.61 -4.99 1.74
CA LYS A 71 9.63 -4.26 0.90
C LYS A 71 8.34 -5.02 0.56
N SER A 72 7.37 -4.23 0.13
CA SER A 72 5.93 -4.46 -0.03
C SER A 72 5.44 -5.24 -1.26
N PHE A 73 6.25 -5.42 -2.28
CA PHE A 73 5.92 -6.28 -3.44
C PHE A 73 6.34 -7.74 -3.18
N CYS A 74 7.10 -7.97 -2.10
CA CYS A 74 7.50 -9.28 -1.59
C CYS A 74 6.61 -9.74 -0.43
N THR A 75 5.42 -9.14 -0.26
CA THR A 75 4.47 -9.49 0.80
C THR A 75 4.21 -10.99 0.80
N PRO A 76 4.43 -11.68 1.94
CA PRO A 76 4.13 -13.09 2.09
C PRO A 76 2.70 -13.40 1.67
N LYS A 77 2.50 -14.48 0.92
CA LYS A 77 1.17 -14.95 0.55
C LYS A 77 0.77 -16.12 1.44
N MET A 78 -0.52 -16.24 1.73
CA MET A 78 -1.04 -17.35 2.55
C MET A 78 -0.66 -18.73 1.98
N LYS A 79 -0.61 -18.88 0.66
CA LYS A 79 -0.18 -20.13 0.00
C LYS A 79 1.28 -20.52 0.29
N GLU A 80 2.12 -19.57 0.73
CA GLU A 80 3.52 -19.80 1.08
C GLU A 80 3.70 -20.08 2.59
N ALA A 81 2.64 -19.97 3.40
CA ALA A 81 2.72 -19.99 4.86
C ALA A 81 3.30 -21.30 5.42
N GLY A 82 3.04 -22.45 4.78
CA GLY A 82 3.53 -23.76 5.22
C GLY A 82 5.06 -23.83 5.22
N ASN A 83 5.69 -23.28 4.20
CA ASN A 83 7.15 -23.28 4.03
C ASN A 83 7.81 -21.99 4.51
N MET A 84 7.03 -21.03 5.02
CA MET A 84 7.55 -19.75 5.44
C MET A 84 8.33 -19.90 6.76
N PRO A 85 9.60 -19.47 6.80
CA PRO A 85 10.39 -19.41 8.03
C PRO A 85 9.91 -18.27 8.94
N LEU A 86 10.62 -18.03 10.05
CA LEU A 86 10.38 -16.86 10.88
C LEU A 86 10.67 -15.58 10.08
N MET A 87 9.93 -14.50 10.35
CA MET A 87 9.99 -13.27 9.58
C MET A 87 10.42 -12.09 10.44
N GLU A 88 11.28 -11.26 9.85
CA GLU A 88 11.59 -9.93 10.38
C GLU A 88 11.13 -8.87 9.40
N ILE A 89 10.25 -8.00 9.86
CA ILE A 89 9.51 -7.07 9.01
C ILE A 89 9.99 -5.65 9.31
N GLY A 90 10.55 -5.02 8.29
CA GLY A 90 10.93 -3.60 8.30
C GLY A 90 9.71 -2.70 8.13
N THR A 91 9.78 -1.78 7.17
CA THR A 91 8.69 -0.81 6.92
C THR A 91 7.63 -1.40 6.00
N TRP A 92 6.37 -1.15 6.31
CA TRP A 92 5.24 -1.54 5.46
C TRP A 92 4.70 -0.34 4.68
N ASP A 93 4.61 -0.47 3.34
CA ASP A 93 4.23 0.67 2.50
C ASP A 93 2.77 1.11 2.72
N LYS A 94 2.56 2.43 2.63
CA LYS A 94 1.23 3.05 2.63
C LYS A 94 0.43 2.54 1.43
N GLY A 95 -0.82 2.13 1.68
CA GLY A 95 -1.74 1.68 0.63
C GLY A 95 -1.81 0.17 0.42
N LEU A 96 -0.91 -0.60 1.04
CA LEU A 96 -1.02 -2.05 1.08
C LEU A 96 -2.15 -2.54 2.03
N PRO A 97 -2.71 -3.73 1.79
CA PRO A 97 -3.65 -4.36 2.72
C PRO A 97 -3.02 -4.58 4.10
N THR A 98 -3.60 -3.98 5.14
CA THR A 98 -3.18 -4.15 6.54
C THR A 98 -3.85 -5.36 7.21
N THR A 99 -4.81 -6.00 6.55
CA THR A 99 -5.55 -7.13 7.15
C THR A 99 -4.69 -8.35 7.45
N VAL A 100 -3.54 -8.51 6.78
CA VAL A 100 -2.62 -9.63 7.01
C VAL A 100 -2.11 -9.68 8.46
N PHE A 101 -1.92 -8.53 9.10
CA PHE A 101 -1.48 -8.42 10.49
C PHE A 101 -2.49 -8.97 11.50
N SER A 102 -3.74 -9.17 11.09
CA SER A 102 -4.78 -9.79 11.93
C SER A 102 -4.88 -11.32 11.75
N THR A 103 -4.18 -11.89 10.77
CA THR A 103 -4.29 -13.30 10.41
C THR A 103 -3.30 -14.18 11.19
N LYS A 104 -3.77 -15.37 11.60
CA LYS A 104 -2.97 -16.31 12.39
C LYS A 104 -1.71 -16.79 11.67
N TRP A 105 -1.85 -17.23 10.41
CA TRP A 105 -0.74 -17.77 9.61
C TRP A 105 0.43 -16.79 9.47
N PHE A 106 0.14 -15.49 9.42
CA PHE A 106 1.15 -14.45 9.32
C PHE A 106 1.74 -14.14 10.69
N ALA A 107 0.89 -13.82 11.67
CA ALA A 107 1.30 -13.40 13.00
C ALA A 107 2.17 -14.44 13.73
N GLU A 108 1.87 -15.74 13.55
CA GLU A 108 2.67 -16.82 14.14
C GLU A 108 4.10 -16.90 13.58
N LYS A 109 4.33 -16.36 12.38
CA LYS A 109 5.65 -16.38 11.74
C LYS A 109 6.46 -15.11 12.03
N VAL A 110 5.85 -14.05 12.57
CA VAL A 110 6.55 -12.79 12.83
C VAL A 110 7.39 -12.87 14.10
N ARG A 111 8.70 -12.65 13.96
CA ARG A 111 9.68 -12.59 15.04
C ARG A 111 10.02 -11.15 15.44
N LYS A 112 10.14 -10.26 14.44
CA LYS A 112 10.44 -8.83 14.61
C LYS A 112 9.58 -7.99 13.67
N ILE A 113 9.07 -6.86 14.13
CA ILE A 113 8.20 -6.00 13.32
C ILE A 113 8.26 -4.54 13.72
N ARG A 114 8.17 -3.65 12.71
CA ARG A 114 7.89 -2.23 12.89
C ARG A 114 6.45 -1.88 12.51
N ILE A 115 5.69 -1.38 13.47
CA ILE A 115 4.30 -0.98 13.32
C ILE A 115 4.20 0.55 13.19
N THR A 116 3.67 1.00 12.06
CA THR A 116 3.31 2.40 11.82
C THR A 116 1.81 2.61 12.05
N ARG A 117 1.37 3.87 12.23
CA ARG A 117 -0.04 4.21 12.52
C ARG A 117 -1.09 3.51 11.64
N PRO A 118 -0.92 3.40 10.31
CA PRO A 118 -1.91 2.72 9.47
C PRO A 118 -2.16 1.26 9.83
N ILE A 119 -1.24 0.61 10.55
CA ILE A 119 -1.24 -0.83 10.80
C ILE A 119 -1.66 -1.17 12.23
N ILE A 120 -1.52 -0.23 13.17
CA ILE A 120 -1.76 -0.44 14.61
C ILE A 120 -3.05 -1.21 14.86
N TYR A 121 -4.19 -0.73 14.34
CA TYR A 121 -5.48 -1.37 14.60
C TYR A 121 -5.57 -2.80 14.06
N SER A 122 -4.95 -3.10 12.91
CA SER A 122 -4.95 -4.45 12.33
C SER A 122 -4.03 -5.40 13.10
N PHE A 123 -2.88 -4.90 13.55
CA PHE A 123 -1.97 -5.63 14.42
C PHE A 123 -2.65 -5.99 15.75
N ILE A 124 -3.33 -5.03 16.39
CA ILE A 124 -4.01 -5.25 17.66
C ILE A 124 -5.18 -6.21 17.57
N LYS A 125 -5.89 -6.22 16.44
CA LYS A 125 -6.94 -7.21 16.20
C LYS A 125 -6.40 -8.66 16.23
N GLY A 126 -5.16 -8.87 15.80
CA GLY A 126 -4.51 -10.18 15.75
C GLY A 126 -3.52 -10.44 16.88
N ILE A 127 -3.46 -9.61 17.92
CA ILE A 127 -2.34 -9.58 18.87
C ILE A 127 -2.07 -10.93 19.55
N ASN A 128 -3.12 -11.68 19.85
CA ASN A 128 -3.05 -12.99 20.50
C ASN A 128 -2.41 -14.07 19.62
N ASN A 129 -2.26 -13.82 18.32
CA ASN A 129 -1.64 -14.76 17.39
C ASN A 129 -0.11 -14.62 17.32
N TYR A 130 0.47 -13.54 17.88
CA TYR A 130 1.91 -13.28 17.83
C TYR A 130 2.67 -14.06 18.90
N ARG A 131 2.89 -15.36 18.64
CA ARG A 131 3.56 -16.27 19.59
C ARG A 131 5.09 -16.21 19.56
N ASN A 132 5.66 -15.77 18.45
CA ASN A 132 7.11 -15.74 18.22
C ASN A 132 7.70 -14.32 18.21
N LEU A 133 6.87 -13.31 18.50
CA LEU A 133 7.27 -11.91 18.44
C LEU A 133 8.15 -11.56 19.64
N ILE A 134 9.43 -11.32 19.39
CA ILE A 134 10.42 -10.98 20.42
C ILE A 134 10.77 -9.49 20.43
N HIS A 135 10.65 -8.82 19.28
CA HIS A 135 11.02 -7.41 19.15
C HIS A 135 9.95 -6.63 18.37
N LEU A 136 9.39 -5.61 19.02
CA LEU A 136 8.42 -4.70 18.44
C LEU A 136 8.96 -3.28 18.43
N THR A 137 8.84 -2.61 17.29
CA THR A 137 8.96 -1.16 17.19
C THR A 137 7.60 -0.57 16.82
N ILE A 138 7.16 0.48 17.50
CA ILE A 138 5.86 1.10 17.26
C ILE A 138 5.93 2.63 17.34
N THR A 139 5.18 3.33 16.48
CA THR A 139 5.01 4.79 16.53
C THR A 139 3.56 5.12 16.90
N ILE A 140 3.35 5.86 18.00
CA ILE A 140 2.01 6.13 18.58
C ILE A 140 1.77 7.62 18.86
N GLU A 141 0.50 8.00 19.04
CA GLU A 141 0.06 9.24 19.69
C GLU A 141 -0.72 8.93 20.98
N TYR A 142 -1.25 9.99 21.59
CA TYR A 142 -2.06 9.92 22.79
C TYR A 142 -3.23 8.93 22.68
N LYS A 143 -3.92 8.90 21.53
CA LYS A 143 -5.09 8.02 21.34
C LYS A 143 -4.72 6.53 21.32
N GLU A 144 -3.51 6.18 20.92
CA GLU A 144 -3.06 4.79 20.84
C GLU A 144 -2.33 4.31 22.10
N VAL A 145 -2.20 5.12 23.17
CA VAL A 145 -1.57 4.68 24.43
C VAL A 145 -2.25 3.43 25.02
N ILE A 146 -3.56 3.27 24.82
CA ILE A 146 -4.31 2.07 25.25
C ILE A 146 -3.82 0.77 24.61
N VAL A 147 -3.17 0.87 23.44
CA VAL A 147 -2.64 -0.28 22.71
C VAL A 147 -1.46 -0.94 23.45
N ILE A 148 -0.70 -0.16 24.20
CA ILE A 148 0.51 -0.59 24.89
C ILE A 148 0.22 -1.69 25.93
N GLU A 149 -0.90 -1.60 26.67
CA GLU A 149 -1.28 -2.63 27.65
C GLU A 149 -1.40 -4.00 27.00
N LYS A 150 -2.01 -4.06 25.82
CA LYS A 150 -2.16 -5.32 25.07
C LYS A 150 -0.81 -5.83 24.57
N ILE A 151 0.06 -4.94 24.09
CA ILE A 151 1.40 -5.30 23.61
C ILE A 151 2.24 -5.92 24.72
N ILE A 152 2.20 -5.34 25.92
CA ILE A 152 3.01 -5.81 27.04
C ILE A 152 2.60 -7.20 27.52
N GLN A 153 1.35 -7.60 27.29
CA GLN A 153 0.84 -8.93 27.61
C GLN A 153 1.32 -10.03 26.65
N ILE A 154 2.00 -9.69 25.55
CA ILE A 154 2.56 -10.67 24.62
C ILE A 154 3.68 -11.44 25.31
N LYS A 155 3.46 -12.71 25.63
CA LYS A 155 4.39 -13.53 26.43
C LYS A 155 5.81 -13.64 25.84
N SER A 156 5.93 -13.64 24.51
CA SER A 156 7.23 -13.80 23.83
C SER A 156 8.03 -12.50 23.73
N ILE A 157 7.46 -11.35 24.07
CA ILE A 157 8.09 -10.06 23.83
C ILE A 157 9.28 -9.85 24.78
N GLN A 158 10.43 -9.51 24.19
CA GLN A 158 11.66 -9.24 24.93
C GLN A 158 12.06 -7.78 24.83
N LYS A 159 11.70 -7.09 23.74
CA LYS A 159 12.06 -5.70 23.50
C LYS A 159 10.94 -4.92 22.81
N ILE A 160 10.62 -3.75 23.36
CA ILE A 160 9.61 -2.81 22.85
C ILE A 160 10.28 -1.46 22.65
N ILE A 161 10.21 -0.92 21.43
CA ILE A 161 10.65 0.44 21.11
C ILE A 161 9.45 1.28 20.75
N VAL A 162 9.22 2.37 21.47
CA VAL A 162 8.10 3.28 21.28
C VAL A 162 8.60 4.65 20.84
N TYR A 163 8.10 5.11 19.70
CA TYR A 163 8.32 6.44 19.16
C TYR A 163 7.08 7.31 19.36
N SER A 164 7.28 8.54 19.83
CA SER A 164 6.25 9.56 19.95
C SER A 164 6.86 10.96 19.85
N ASP A 165 6.12 11.90 19.26
CA ASP A 165 6.49 13.32 19.26
C ASP A 165 6.23 13.98 20.62
N PHE A 166 5.38 13.37 21.46
CA PHE A 166 4.91 13.95 22.71
C PHE A 166 5.48 13.21 23.93
N TYR A 167 6.13 13.95 24.83
CA TYR A 167 6.67 13.42 26.09
C TYR A 167 5.61 12.77 26.98
N ASN A 168 4.45 13.43 27.14
CA ASN A 168 3.34 12.93 27.98
C ASN A 168 2.84 11.54 27.54
N VAL A 169 2.89 11.24 26.24
CA VAL A 169 2.55 9.92 25.71
C VAL A 169 3.56 8.88 26.20
N LEU A 170 4.86 9.19 26.15
CA LEU A 170 5.92 8.29 26.60
C LEU A 170 5.84 8.04 28.13
N CYS A 171 5.51 9.07 28.92
CA CYS A 171 5.25 8.89 30.35
C CYS A 171 4.09 7.91 30.61
N LEU A 172 2.97 8.06 29.90
CA LEU A 172 1.83 7.16 30.06
C LEU A 172 2.16 5.71 29.64
N VAL A 173 2.97 5.54 28.59
CA VAL A 173 3.50 4.23 28.20
C VAL A 173 4.32 3.62 29.33
N GLN A 174 5.21 4.41 29.95
CA GLN A 174 6.01 3.94 31.07
C GLN A 174 5.16 3.53 32.26
N THR A 175 4.17 4.34 32.65
CA THR A 175 3.28 4.02 33.77
C THR A 175 2.57 2.69 33.54
N LYS A 176 2.07 2.44 32.33
CA LYS A 176 1.45 1.16 31.95
C LYS A 176 2.43 -0.01 31.94
N PHE A 177 3.67 0.25 31.55
CA PHE A 177 4.73 -0.75 31.55
C PHE A 177 5.12 -1.19 32.97
N ILE A 178 5.26 -0.22 33.88
CA ILE A 178 5.56 -0.47 35.28
C ILE A 178 4.39 -1.20 35.96
N SER A 179 3.15 -0.73 35.77
CA SER A 179 1.97 -1.33 36.41
C SER A 179 1.74 -2.80 36.02
N THR A 180 2.16 -3.19 34.81
CA THR A 180 2.05 -4.56 34.31
C THR A 180 3.23 -5.46 34.68
N HIS A 181 4.23 -4.94 35.40
CA HIS A 181 5.41 -5.68 35.88
C HIS A 181 6.14 -6.45 34.76
N SER A 182 6.22 -5.84 33.57
CA SER A 182 6.81 -6.49 32.41
C SER A 182 8.32 -6.68 32.56
N LYS A 183 8.80 -7.85 32.11
CA LYS A 183 10.23 -8.18 32.08
C LYS A 183 10.92 -7.77 30.77
N ALA A 184 10.17 -7.24 29.80
CA ALA A 184 10.75 -6.81 28.53
C ALA A 184 11.64 -5.58 28.70
N GLN A 185 12.49 -5.30 27.72
CA GLN A 185 13.20 -4.03 27.62
C GLN A 185 12.32 -3.00 26.93
N LEU A 186 12.08 -1.86 27.57
CA LEU A 186 11.32 -0.74 27.02
C LEU A 186 12.27 0.39 26.62
N TYR A 187 12.16 0.82 25.36
CA TYR A 187 12.89 1.97 24.81
C TYR A 187 11.87 3.04 24.43
N LEU A 188 11.97 4.21 25.05
CA LEU A 188 11.10 5.36 24.82
C LEU A 188 11.89 6.42 24.06
N ILE A 189 11.44 6.78 22.86
CA ILE A 189 12.17 7.70 21.98
C ILE A 189 11.27 8.87 21.60
N GLN A 190 11.69 10.07 22.01
CA GLN A 190 11.05 11.33 21.65
C GLN A 190 11.63 11.85 20.33
N THR A 191 10.78 11.96 19.30
CA THR A 191 11.20 12.31 17.92
C THR A 191 11.15 13.79 17.57
N ASN A 192 10.55 14.63 18.42
CA ASN A 192 10.43 16.06 18.16
C ASN A 192 10.78 16.87 19.41
N ASN A 193 11.87 17.63 19.32
CA ASN A 193 12.36 18.52 20.37
C ASN A 193 11.81 19.95 20.23
N LYS A 194 10.54 20.11 19.84
CA LYS A 194 9.90 21.41 20.04
C LYS A 194 9.90 21.66 21.55
N THR A 195 10.60 22.72 21.93
CA THR A 195 10.87 23.16 23.31
C THR A 195 9.60 23.26 24.14
N GLN A 196 9.14 22.13 24.69
CA GLN A 196 8.20 22.08 25.80
C GLN A 196 9.00 21.67 27.04
N ASN A 197 9.01 22.62 27.98
CA ASN A 197 9.62 22.67 29.31
C ASN A 197 10.46 21.47 29.76
N ILE A 198 11.75 21.75 29.94
CA ILE A 198 12.78 20.88 30.55
C ILE A 198 12.34 20.29 31.90
N LEU A 199 11.40 20.94 32.61
CA LEU A 199 10.83 20.51 33.89
C LEU A 199 10.07 19.18 33.85
N ASP A 200 9.56 18.74 32.70
CA ASP A 200 8.81 17.48 32.62
C ASP A 200 9.72 16.24 32.45
N LYS A 201 10.98 16.39 31.98
CA LYS A 201 11.90 15.27 31.71
C LYS A 201 12.21 14.39 32.95
N ASN A 202 11.92 14.90 34.14
CA ASN A 202 12.09 14.24 35.43
C ASN A 202 10.99 13.23 35.79
N LYS A 203 9.92 13.09 34.98
CA LYS A 203 8.83 12.13 35.24
C LYS A 203 9.10 10.72 34.70
N ILE A 204 10.07 10.56 33.80
CA ILE A 204 10.46 9.23 33.35
C ILE A 204 11.40 8.64 34.37
N ASP A 205 10.89 7.66 35.11
CA ASP A 205 11.65 6.99 36.15
C ASP A 205 12.75 6.11 35.55
N LYS A 206 13.99 6.60 35.60
CA LYS A 206 15.18 5.90 35.13
C LYS A 206 15.73 4.89 36.13
N SER A 207 15.13 4.76 37.31
CA SER A 207 15.55 3.77 38.32
C SER A 207 15.24 2.34 37.88
N TYR A 208 14.28 2.15 36.95
CA TYR A 208 13.97 0.84 36.38
C TYR A 208 15.02 0.43 35.33
N PRO A 209 15.79 -0.64 35.57
CA PRO A 209 16.90 -1.04 34.69
C PRO A 209 16.47 -1.48 33.28
N ASN A 210 15.19 -1.83 33.12
CA ASN A 210 14.62 -2.28 31.86
C ASN A 210 14.01 -1.13 31.03
N ILE A 211 14.08 0.12 31.50
CA ILE A 211 13.47 1.27 30.84
C ILE A 211 14.55 2.25 30.40
N HIS A 212 14.62 2.48 29.10
CA HIS A 212 15.59 3.36 28.46
C HIS A 212 14.87 4.52 27.79
N TYR A 213 15.33 5.75 28.02
CA TYR A 213 14.72 6.95 27.45
C TYR A 213 15.74 7.76 26.67
N TYR A 214 15.33 8.17 25.47
CA TYR A 214 16.14 8.93 24.54
C TYR A 214 15.34 10.12 24.00
N SER A 215 15.97 11.30 23.98
CA SER A 215 15.40 12.53 23.41
C SER A 215 16.43 13.23 22.55
N GLY A 216 16.06 13.69 21.36
CA GLY A 216 17.01 14.23 20.38
C GLY A 216 16.49 14.05 18.97
N ASP A 217 17.17 14.66 17.99
CA ASP A 217 17.13 14.18 16.60
C ASP A 217 17.91 12.87 16.49
N ILE A 218 17.52 11.90 17.32
CA ILE A 218 18.04 10.56 17.28
C ILE A 218 17.30 9.94 16.12
N GLU A 219 17.93 9.94 14.95
CA GLU A 219 17.59 8.93 13.96
C GLU A 219 17.59 7.62 14.73
N ALA A 220 16.42 6.98 14.79
CA ALA A 220 16.30 5.61 15.26
C ALA A 220 17.53 4.82 14.78
N PRO A 221 18.01 3.79 15.50
CA PRO A 221 18.64 2.69 14.81
C PRO A 221 17.59 2.14 13.84
N LYS A 222 17.55 2.77 12.66
CA LYS A 222 17.12 2.21 11.40
C LYS A 222 17.85 0.89 11.43
N ASP A 223 17.13 -0.22 11.61
CA ASP A 223 17.73 -1.52 11.38
C ASP A 223 18.22 -1.46 9.94
N GLU A 224 19.42 -0.94 9.65
CA GLU A 224 19.80 -0.44 8.30
C GLU A 224 19.62 -1.55 7.25
N TYR A 225 19.83 -2.78 7.70
CA TYR A 225 19.58 -4.01 6.94
C TYR A 225 18.10 -4.32 6.64
N LEU A 226 17.15 -3.83 7.44
CA LEU A 226 15.68 -3.87 7.22
C LEU A 226 15.11 -2.54 6.71
N SER A 227 15.85 -1.45 6.89
CA SER A 227 15.54 -0.09 6.46
C SER A 227 16.50 0.25 5.34
N VAL A 228 16.33 -0.49 4.25
CA VAL A 228 16.98 -0.15 3.02
C VAL A 228 16.49 1.24 2.64
N SER A 229 17.44 2.15 2.44
CA SER A 229 17.23 3.45 1.86
C SER A 229 16.22 3.30 0.72
N GLN A 230 15.04 3.89 0.93
CA GLN A 230 14.17 4.19 -0.17
C GLN A 230 14.93 5.23 -0.96
N TYR A 231 15.74 4.77 -1.90
CA TYR A 231 16.18 5.55 -3.02
C TYR A 231 14.92 5.98 -3.79
N SER A 232 14.26 6.98 -3.24
CA SER A 232 13.15 7.70 -3.80
C SER A 232 13.79 8.94 -4.37
N PHE A 233 14.03 8.87 -5.67
CA PHE A 233 14.61 9.98 -6.38
C PHE A 233 13.52 10.96 -6.72
N ILE A 234 13.67 12.20 -6.26
CA ILE A 234 12.87 13.31 -6.74
C ILE A 234 13.55 13.85 -7.99
N ILE A 235 12.92 13.64 -9.13
CA ILE A 235 13.28 14.33 -10.37
C ILE A 235 12.39 15.56 -10.44
N SER A 236 12.99 16.74 -10.23
CA SER A 236 12.30 18.01 -10.39
C SER A 236 12.70 18.67 -11.69
N THR A 237 11.71 19.10 -12.46
CA THR A 237 11.90 19.78 -13.73
C THR A 237 11.43 21.22 -13.57
N LYS A 238 12.39 22.12 -13.35
CA LYS A 238 12.18 23.58 -13.38
C LYS A 238 12.86 24.11 -14.64
N ASN A 239 12.13 24.85 -15.47
CA ASN A 239 12.67 25.55 -16.66
C ASN A 239 13.56 24.66 -17.56
N LYS A 240 13.05 23.49 -18.00
CA LYS A 240 13.74 22.48 -18.84
C LYS A 240 14.96 21.79 -18.22
N ASN A 241 15.43 22.20 -17.04
CA ASN A 241 16.55 21.54 -16.36
C ASN A 241 16.04 20.48 -15.37
N PHE A 242 16.68 19.31 -15.39
CA PHE A 242 16.42 18.21 -14.47
C PHE A 242 17.30 18.38 -13.22
N GLN A 243 16.69 18.49 -12.05
CA GLN A 243 17.42 18.45 -10.78
C GLN A 243 17.06 17.16 -10.06
N LEU A 244 18.09 16.38 -9.75
CA LEU A 244 17.99 15.16 -8.98
C LEU A 244 18.17 15.50 -7.50
N LYS A 245 17.20 15.17 -6.67
CA LYS A 245 17.36 15.19 -5.22
C LYS A 245 17.12 13.78 -4.69
N SER A 246 18.16 13.18 -4.13
CA SER A 246 18.01 11.98 -3.31
C SER A 246 17.67 12.40 -1.88
N TYR A 247 16.94 11.57 -1.15
CA TYR A 247 16.60 11.85 0.25
C TYR A 247 17.76 11.67 1.23
N GLU A 248 18.95 11.24 0.77
CA GLU A 248 20.12 10.95 1.64
C GLU A 248 21.45 11.53 1.12
N SER A 249 21.49 12.29 0.02
CA SER A 249 22.70 12.96 -0.44
C SER A 249 22.41 14.34 -1.04
N THR A 250 23.01 15.38 -0.47
CA THR A 250 23.11 16.70 -1.09
C THR A 250 24.10 16.64 -2.24
N LEU A 251 23.72 16.08 -3.38
CA LEU A 251 24.46 16.20 -4.63
C LEU A 251 23.59 15.73 -5.79
N LEU A 252 23.49 16.58 -6.82
CA LEU A 252 23.40 16.30 -8.27
C LEU A 252 22.59 17.40 -8.99
N ASN A 253 23.29 18.47 -9.38
CA ASN A 253 22.95 19.18 -10.61
C ASN A 253 23.33 18.24 -11.77
N THR A 254 22.40 17.88 -12.66
CA THR A 254 22.77 17.14 -13.88
C THR A 254 22.03 17.70 -15.08
N GLU A 255 22.79 17.87 -16.16
CA GLU A 255 22.34 18.48 -17.41
C GLU A 255 21.93 17.45 -18.47
N ASP A 256 21.67 16.17 -18.12
CA ASP A 256 21.10 15.23 -19.09
C ASP A 256 20.29 14.06 -18.47
N LEU A 257 19.15 13.72 -19.10
CA LEU A 257 18.27 12.59 -18.74
C LEU A 257 19.01 11.23 -18.77
N LYS A 258 19.98 11.08 -19.68
CA LYS A 258 20.80 9.86 -19.81
C LYS A 258 21.75 9.67 -18.62
N GLN A 259 22.34 10.74 -18.10
CA GLN A 259 23.18 10.66 -16.91
C GLN A 259 22.34 10.28 -15.68
N THR A 260 21.11 10.80 -15.60
CA THR A 260 20.13 10.41 -14.58
C THR A 260 19.75 8.93 -14.70
N ALA A 261 19.60 8.40 -15.92
CA ALA A 261 19.32 6.98 -16.16
C ALA A 261 20.47 6.07 -15.69
N ASN A 262 21.72 6.44 -15.97
CA ASN A 262 22.90 5.67 -15.52
C ASN A 262 23.01 5.63 -13.98
N ILE A 263 22.67 6.73 -13.31
CA ILE A 263 22.60 6.75 -11.83
C ILE A 263 21.45 5.86 -11.36
N ILE A 264 20.30 5.92 -12.02
CA ILE A 264 19.13 5.09 -11.71
C ILE A 264 19.42 3.60 -11.82
N GLU A 265 20.17 3.22 -12.85
CA GLU A 265 20.61 1.85 -13.11
C GLU A 265 21.68 1.41 -12.12
N LYS A 266 22.74 2.21 -11.92
CA LYS A 266 23.85 1.91 -11.00
C LYS A 266 23.40 1.63 -9.56
N TYR A 267 22.36 2.33 -9.10
CA TYR A 267 21.85 2.18 -7.74
C TYR A 267 20.56 1.37 -7.67
N GLU A 268 20.19 0.64 -8.73
CA GLU A 268 19.05 -0.27 -8.79
C GLU A 268 17.73 0.34 -8.29
N ILE A 269 17.48 1.58 -8.72
CA ILE A 269 16.35 2.34 -8.20
C ILE A 269 15.03 1.76 -8.71
N SER A 270 14.26 1.25 -7.76
CA SER A 270 12.95 0.63 -8.02
C SER A 270 11.79 1.62 -7.95
N LYS A 271 11.99 2.79 -7.32
CA LYS A 271 10.93 3.79 -7.10
C LYS A 271 11.36 5.19 -7.52
N LEU A 272 10.56 5.85 -8.37
CA LEU A 272 10.82 7.22 -8.80
C LEU A 272 9.67 8.16 -8.41
N PHE A 273 10.04 9.37 -7.97
CA PHE A 273 9.11 10.45 -7.73
C PHE A 273 9.39 11.61 -8.70
N PHE A 274 8.50 11.86 -9.63
CA PHE A 274 8.60 13.00 -10.54
C PHE A 274 7.73 14.14 -10.05
N ARG A 275 8.34 15.32 -9.93
CA ARG A 275 7.62 16.55 -9.60
C ARG A 275 7.90 17.60 -10.67
N HIS A 276 6.90 17.91 -11.48
CA HIS A 276 7.04 18.94 -12.49
C HIS A 276 6.45 20.27 -12.02
N GLN A 277 7.13 21.37 -12.33
CA GLN A 277 6.61 22.73 -12.14
C GLN A 277 6.66 23.46 -13.48
N GLY A 278 5.76 23.10 -14.41
CA GLY A 278 5.69 23.72 -15.73
C GLY A 278 4.63 23.11 -16.65
N LYS A 279 4.42 23.74 -17.80
CA LYS A 279 3.84 23.10 -19.00
C LYS A 279 5.02 22.87 -19.94
N THR A 280 5.21 21.66 -20.44
CA THR A 280 6.11 21.45 -21.59
C THR A 280 5.29 20.90 -22.76
N SER A 281 5.65 21.30 -23.98
CA SER A 281 5.06 20.77 -25.21
C SER A 281 5.63 19.41 -25.62
N VAL A 282 6.70 18.95 -24.95
CA VAL A 282 7.46 17.76 -25.32
C VAL A 282 7.01 16.55 -24.48
N GLU A 283 6.89 15.41 -25.14
CA GLU A 283 6.66 14.11 -24.50
C GLU A 283 7.73 13.82 -23.44
N THR A 284 7.28 13.43 -22.24
CA THR A 284 8.16 12.96 -21.18
C THR A 284 8.35 11.46 -21.34
N ASN A 285 9.44 11.07 -21.99
CA ASN A 285 9.77 9.66 -22.19
C ASN A 285 10.61 9.13 -21.02
N LEU A 286 10.00 8.31 -20.17
CA LEU A 286 10.64 7.66 -19.02
C LEU A 286 11.06 6.21 -19.32
N SER A 287 10.94 5.74 -20.56
CA SER A 287 11.21 4.34 -20.93
C SER A 287 12.63 3.86 -20.61
N MET A 288 13.59 4.80 -20.53
CA MET A 288 14.99 4.53 -20.22
C MET A 288 15.24 3.97 -18.82
N PHE A 289 14.29 4.07 -17.88
CA PHE A 289 14.48 3.59 -16.51
C PHE A 289 14.05 2.14 -16.33
N MET A 290 14.89 1.21 -16.81
CA MET A 290 14.57 -0.21 -16.94
C MET A 290 14.24 -0.93 -15.63
N ASN A 291 14.84 -0.51 -14.51
CA ASN A 291 14.67 -1.18 -13.20
C ASN A 291 13.53 -0.59 -12.34
N VAL A 292 12.86 0.45 -12.83
CA VAL A 292 11.85 1.17 -12.05
C VAL A 292 10.52 0.43 -12.11
N THR A 293 10.04 0.01 -10.94
CA THR A 293 8.78 -0.74 -10.79
C THR A 293 7.63 0.12 -10.28
N GLU A 294 7.94 1.26 -9.64
CA GLU A 294 6.95 2.20 -9.09
C GLU A 294 7.30 3.65 -9.46
N ILE A 295 6.31 4.36 -10.00
CA ILE A 295 6.43 5.79 -10.34
C ILE A 295 5.35 6.58 -9.61
N SER A 296 5.74 7.70 -9.01
CA SER A 296 4.85 8.67 -8.39
C SER A 296 5.01 10.03 -9.05
N LEU A 297 3.92 10.61 -9.54
CA LEU A 297 3.90 11.87 -10.28
C LEU A 297 3.16 12.94 -9.47
N ASP A 298 3.74 14.14 -9.34
CA ASP A 298 3.13 15.32 -8.73
C ASP A 298 3.20 16.50 -9.70
N LYS A 299 2.05 17.08 -10.04
CA LYS A 299 1.92 18.28 -10.91
C LYS A 299 2.48 18.15 -12.33
N VAL A 300 2.65 16.93 -12.83
CA VAL A 300 3.11 16.63 -14.21
C VAL A 300 2.03 16.94 -15.24
N LYS A 301 2.39 17.62 -16.35
CA LYS A 301 1.44 18.10 -17.37
C LYS A 301 1.86 17.83 -18.83
N ASN A 302 2.08 16.58 -19.23
CA ASN A 302 2.64 16.23 -20.56
C ASN A 302 2.09 14.90 -21.11
N LYS A 303 2.42 14.59 -22.38
CA LYS A 303 2.43 13.19 -22.86
C LYS A 303 3.48 12.40 -22.08
N LEU A 304 3.16 11.16 -21.69
CA LEU A 304 3.99 10.34 -20.82
C LEU A 304 4.15 8.93 -21.39
N THR A 305 5.41 8.50 -21.51
CA THR A 305 5.80 7.12 -21.86
C THR A 305 6.48 6.50 -20.65
N LEU A 306 5.97 5.36 -20.17
CA LEU A 306 6.43 4.71 -18.94
C LEU A 306 7.50 3.62 -19.23
N PRO A 307 8.42 3.32 -18.29
CA PRO A 307 9.28 2.14 -18.41
C PRO A 307 8.49 0.83 -18.35
N LEU A 308 8.92 -0.17 -19.14
CA LEU A 308 8.25 -1.48 -19.30
C LEU A 308 8.11 -2.25 -17.98
N ALA A 309 9.08 -2.09 -17.07
CA ALA A 309 9.08 -2.75 -15.77
C ALA A 309 8.08 -2.15 -14.77
N VAL A 310 7.52 -0.95 -15.04
CA VAL A 310 6.62 -0.28 -14.11
C VAL A 310 5.36 -1.10 -13.90
N LYS A 311 5.07 -1.38 -12.63
CA LYS A 311 3.85 -2.06 -12.18
C LYS A 311 2.93 -1.16 -11.39
N ARG A 312 3.44 -0.08 -10.79
CA ARG A 312 2.63 0.83 -9.95
C ARG A 312 2.81 2.28 -10.39
N LEU A 313 1.69 2.97 -10.56
CA LEU A 313 1.66 4.39 -10.89
C LEU A 313 0.77 5.17 -9.92
N ASN A 314 1.35 6.15 -9.24
CA ASN A 314 0.64 7.09 -8.38
C ASN A 314 0.70 8.49 -8.98
N MET A 315 -0.42 9.22 -8.94
CA MET A 315 -0.55 10.54 -9.54
C MET A 315 -1.23 11.53 -8.59
N LYS A 316 -0.78 12.77 -8.62
CA LYS A 316 -1.33 13.87 -7.83
C LYS A 316 -1.30 15.16 -8.62
N GLN A 317 -2.46 15.82 -8.78
CA GLN A 317 -2.58 17.08 -9.51
C GLN A 317 -1.98 17.03 -10.94
N CYS A 318 -2.07 15.89 -11.62
CA CYS A 318 -1.45 15.68 -12.93
C CYS A 318 -2.42 15.98 -14.09
N ASN A 319 -1.88 16.36 -15.26
CA ASN A 319 -2.59 16.41 -16.53
C ASN A 319 -1.82 15.60 -17.58
N ILE A 320 -2.12 14.31 -17.73
CA ILE A 320 -1.28 13.37 -18.47
C ILE A 320 -2.04 12.79 -19.67
N CYS A 321 -1.34 12.62 -20.78
CA CYS A 321 -1.76 11.78 -21.89
C CYS A 321 -0.83 10.56 -21.98
N PHE A 322 -1.35 9.37 -21.73
CA PHE A 322 -0.58 8.14 -21.82
C PHE A 322 -0.34 7.77 -23.28
N VAL A 323 0.93 7.58 -23.60
CA VAL A 323 1.35 6.95 -24.85
C VAL A 323 1.48 5.46 -24.55
N ASN A 324 0.67 4.64 -25.23
CA ASN A 324 0.74 3.20 -25.05
C ASN A 324 2.03 2.66 -25.69
N ASN A 325 2.89 2.09 -24.86
CA ASN A 325 4.12 1.42 -25.25
C ASN A 325 4.18 -0.04 -24.74
N GLY A 326 3.02 -0.65 -24.44
CA GLY A 326 2.94 -2.05 -23.99
C GLY A 326 3.18 -2.27 -22.50
N VAL A 327 3.27 -1.21 -21.69
CA VAL A 327 3.44 -1.32 -20.23
C VAL A 327 2.21 -1.96 -19.59
N ARG A 328 2.45 -3.03 -18.81
CA ARG A 328 1.40 -3.75 -18.06
C ARG A 328 1.41 -3.36 -16.59
N LEU A 329 0.59 -2.37 -16.27
CA LEU A 329 0.42 -1.84 -14.91
C LEU A 329 -0.44 -2.79 -14.07
N LYS A 330 -0.04 -2.99 -12.81
CA LYS A 330 -0.83 -3.69 -11.79
C LYS A 330 -1.67 -2.73 -10.96
N GLU A 331 -1.19 -1.51 -10.74
CA GLU A 331 -1.90 -0.50 -9.95
C GLU A 331 -1.79 0.89 -10.57
N ILE A 332 -2.93 1.59 -10.65
CA ILE A 332 -3.03 2.98 -11.08
C ILE A 332 -3.85 3.75 -10.05
N ARG A 333 -3.27 4.84 -9.52
CA ARG A 333 -3.89 5.70 -8.53
C ARG A 333 -3.74 7.17 -8.89
N GLY A 334 -4.80 7.95 -8.81
CA GLY A 334 -4.78 9.41 -8.95
C GLY A 334 -5.53 10.11 -7.84
N THR A 335 -5.00 11.25 -7.40
CA THR A 335 -5.61 12.06 -6.33
C THR A 335 -5.57 13.54 -6.67
N LYS A 336 -6.51 14.31 -6.11
CA LYS A 336 -6.51 15.78 -6.12
C LYS A 336 -6.42 16.37 -7.54
N ARG A 337 -7.48 16.31 -8.35
CA ARG A 337 -7.60 16.98 -9.66
C ARG A 337 -6.62 16.47 -10.70
N CYS A 338 -6.63 15.15 -10.94
CA CYS A 338 -5.92 14.58 -12.08
C CYS A 338 -6.79 14.64 -13.34
N PHE A 339 -6.23 15.08 -14.47
CA PHE A 339 -6.79 14.89 -15.80
C PHE A 339 -5.94 13.84 -16.53
N ILE A 340 -6.55 12.77 -17.01
CA ILE A 340 -5.83 11.68 -17.65
C ILE A 340 -6.49 11.33 -18.95
N SER A 341 -5.69 11.16 -20.00
CA SER A 341 -6.15 10.73 -21.31
C SER A 341 -5.23 9.67 -21.93
N GLY A 342 -5.68 9.02 -23.00
CA GLY A 342 -4.87 8.04 -23.75
C GLY A 342 -5.24 6.59 -23.46
N GLU A 343 -4.34 5.67 -23.80
CA GLU A 343 -4.59 4.23 -23.77
C GLU A 343 -3.84 3.55 -22.62
N VAL A 344 -4.51 2.62 -21.92
CA VAL A 344 -3.91 1.82 -20.85
C VAL A 344 -4.22 0.35 -21.03
N CYS A 345 -3.17 -0.48 -20.98
CA CYS A 345 -3.29 -1.92 -20.93
C CYS A 345 -3.81 -2.38 -19.56
N ILE A 346 -4.88 -3.17 -19.57
CA ILE A 346 -5.59 -3.62 -18.37
C ILE A 346 -5.39 -5.09 -18.03
N ASP A 347 -4.65 -5.86 -18.87
CA ASP A 347 -4.44 -7.31 -18.71
C ASP A 347 -3.98 -7.72 -17.30
N ASP A 348 -3.06 -6.96 -16.72
CA ASP A 348 -2.47 -7.21 -15.39
C ASP A 348 -3.05 -6.30 -14.29
N LEU A 349 -3.99 -5.41 -14.63
CA LEU A 349 -4.44 -4.35 -13.74
C LEU A 349 -5.33 -4.93 -12.64
N LYS A 350 -5.00 -4.60 -11.39
CA LYS A 350 -5.72 -5.05 -10.19
C LYS A 350 -6.35 -3.89 -9.42
N VAL A 351 -5.71 -2.73 -9.45
CA VAL A 351 -6.15 -1.55 -8.69
C VAL A 351 -6.32 -0.36 -9.61
N PHE A 352 -7.50 0.22 -9.59
CA PHE A 352 -7.82 1.45 -10.31
C PHE A 352 -8.51 2.44 -9.36
N SER A 353 -7.83 3.52 -8.98
CA SER A 353 -8.32 4.44 -7.94
C SER A 353 -8.15 5.90 -8.31
N PHE A 354 -9.24 6.67 -8.36
CA PHE A 354 -9.24 8.10 -8.65
C PHE A 354 -10.15 8.89 -7.70
N ASP A 355 -9.67 10.06 -7.31
CA ASP A 355 -10.42 10.99 -6.48
C ASP A 355 -10.33 12.41 -7.05
N ASN A 356 -11.48 13.05 -7.20
CA ASN A 356 -11.68 14.38 -7.74
C ASN A 356 -10.91 14.55 -9.06
N SER A 357 -11.21 13.75 -10.08
CA SER A 357 -10.38 13.60 -11.29
C SER A 357 -11.24 13.51 -12.56
N LYS A 358 -10.63 13.68 -13.74
CA LYS A 358 -11.28 13.55 -15.04
C LYS A 358 -10.47 12.57 -15.90
N LEU A 359 -11.12 11.52 -16.37
CA LEU A 359 -10.51 10.42 -17.11
C LEU A 359 -11.14 10.34 -18.50
N LYS A 360 -10.29 10.46 -19.52
CA LYS A 360 -10.61 10.37 -20.95
C LYS A 360 -9.75 9.29 -21.61
N MET A 361 -9.96 8.05 -21.19
CA MET A 361 -9.03 6.94 -21.47
C MET A 361 -9.67 5.88 -22.37
N SER A 362 -8.84 5.05 -23.00
CA SER A 362 -9.24 3.79 -23.65
C SER A 362 -8.55 2.64 -22.94
N TRP A 363 -9.26 1.53 -22.79
CA TRP A 363 -8.71 0.32 -22.18
C TRP A 363 -8.25 -0.65 -23.26
N ILE A 364 -7.06 -1.24 -23.12
CA ILE A 364 -6.57 -2.27 -24.03
C ILE A 364 -6.58 -3.59 -23.29
N ASP A 365 -7.36 -4.53 -23.81
CA ASP A 365 -7.52 -5.88 -23.29
C ASP A 365 -7.12 -6.89 -24.34
N HIS A 366 -6.05 -7.65 -24.09
CA HIS A 366 -5.49 -8.62 -25.04
C HIS A 366 -5.31 -8.03 -26.46
N GLY A 367 -4.82 -6.80 -26.54
CA GLY A 367 -4.58 -6.07 -27.79
C GLY A 367 -5.83 -5.45 -28.45
N LYS A 368 -7.03 -5.60 -27.85
CA LYS A 368 -8.28 -5.00 -28.35
C LYS A 368 -8.67 -3.81 -27.50
N ILE A 369 -9.09 -2.73 -28.16
CA ILE A 369 -9.61 -1.54 -27.47
C ILE A 369 -11.01 -1.86 -26.94
N LYS A 370 -11.19 -1.67 -25.63
CA LYS A 370 -12.46 -1.75 -24.92
C LYS A 370 -12.86 -0.36 -24.40
N ARG A 371 -14.17 -0.15 -24.33
CA ARG A 371 -14.75 1.00 -23.64
C ARG A 371 -14.35 1.00 -22.16
N VAL A 372 -14.12 2.18 -21.60
CA VAL A 372 -13.87 2.35 -20.17
C VAL A 372 -15.12 1.93 -19.42
N GLY A 373 -15.02 0.84 -18.67
CA GLY A 373 -16.11 0.25 -17.91
C GLY A 373 -15.64 -0.23 -16.54
N ILE A 374 -16.48 -0.98 -15.84
CA ILE A 374 -16.06 -1.70 -14.63
C ILE A 374 -15.55 -3.07 -15.09
N ASP A 375 -14.22 -3.28 -15.07
CA ASP A 375 -13.65 -4.60 -15.42
C ASP A 375 -13.84 -5.58 -14.26
N THR A 376 -14.34 -6.78 -14.56
CA THR A 376 -14.57 -7.84 -13.57
C THR A 376 -13.29 -8.43 -12.98
N ARG A 377 -12.13 -8.20 -13.62
CA ARG A 377 -10.81 -8.66 -13.17
C ARG A 377 -10.19 -7.79 -12.07
N LEU A 378 -10.67 -6.56 -11.90
CA LEU A 378 -10.10 -5.63 -10.92
C LEU A 378 -10.43 -6.06 -9.49
N ASP A 379 -9.40 -6.11 -8.63
CA ASP A 379 -9.54 -6.40 -7.21
C ASP A 379 -10.12 -5.19 -6.46
N VAL A 380 -9.73 -3.98 -6.88
CA VAL A 380 -10.11 -2.71 -6.25
C VAL A 380 -10.39 -1.64 -7.31
N ILE A 381 -11.58 -1.05 -7.26
CA ILE A 381 -11.97 0.13 -8.03
C ILE A 381 -12.47 1.19 -7.05
N VAL A 382 -11.91 2.39 -7.09
CA VAL A 382 -12.37 3.51 -6.26
C VAL A 382 -12.43 4.76 -7.11
N LEU A 383 -13.61 5.27 -7.43
CA LEU A 383 -13.83 6.53 -8.14
C LEU A 383 -14.64 7.45 -7.24
N LYS A 384 -14.10 8.62 -6.92
CA LYS A 384 -14.79 9.66 -6.13
C LYS A 384 -14.74 10.98 -6.88
N ASN A 385 -15.87 11.67 -7.00
CA ASN A 385 -16.02 12.93 -7.72
C ASN A 385 -15.28 12.90 -9.08
N THR A 386 -15.47 11.82 -9.84
CA THR A 386 -14.69 11.52 -11.04
C THR A 386 -15.55 11.61 -12.29
N TRP A 387 -15.04 12.32 -13.30
CA TRP A 387 -15.65 12.39 -14.63
C TRP A 387 -15.03 11.32 -15.54
N LEU A 388 -15.85 10.53 -16.21
CA LEU A 388 -15.44 9.52 -17.19
C LEU A 388 -15.91 9.93 -18.59
N SER A 389 -15.01 9.82 -19.56
CA SER A 389 -15.29 9.99 -20.99
C SER A 389 -14.51 8.99 -21.82
N GLU A 390 -15.05 8.62 -22.97
CA GLU A 390 -14.28 7.92 -24.00
C GLU A 390 -13.37 8.93 -24.73
N PRO A 391 -12.28 8.48 -25.38
CA PRO A 391 -11.52 9.36 -26.23
C PRO A 391 -12.42 9.93 -27.33
N ASN A 392 -12.21 11.19 -27.68
CA ASN A 392 -12.93 11.89 -28.74
C ASN A 392 -14.46 12.06 -28.55
N THR A 393 -15.05 11.72 -27.39
CA THR A 393 -16.45 12.09 -27.12
C THR A 393 -16.59 13.58 -26.79
N LEU A 394 -17.77 14.11 -27.10
CA LEU A 394 -18.14 15.50 -26.82
C LEU A 394 -18.36 15.69 -25.30
N PRO A 395 -18.18 16.93 -24.76
CA PRO A 395 -18.25 17.19 -23.31
C PRO A 395 -19.59 16.80 -22.67
N TYR A 396 -20.67 16.77 -23.44
CA TYR A 396 -22.02 16.45 -22.98
C TYR A 396 -22.26 14.94 -22.79
N GLU A 397 -21.34 14.08 -23.27
CA GLU A 397 -21.38 12.63 -23.09
C GLU A 397 -20.53 12.16 -21.88
N GLU A 398 -20.01 13.11 -21.10
CA GLU A 398 -19.22 12.83 -19.90
C GLU A 398 -20.10 12.27 -18.77
N LYS A 399 -19.73 11.11 -18.24
CA LYS A 399 -20.42 10.49 -17.11
C LYS A 399 -19.78 10.93 -15.80
N TYR A 400 -20.54 11.64 -14.98
CA TYR A 400 -20.11 11.99 -13.62
C TYR A 400 -20.36 10.84 -12.63
N ILE A 401 -19.34 10.52 -11.84
CA ILE A 401 -19.39 9.55 -10.74
C ILE A 401 -19.08 10.27 -9.43
N ASN A 402 -20.09 10.43 -8.58
CA ASN A 402 -19.91 11.00 -7.24
C ASN A 402 -19.12 10.02 -6.34
N CYS A 403 -19.59 8.78 -6.17
CA CYS A 403 -18.83 7.75 -5.47
C CYS A 403 -19.13 6.34 -5.99
N LEU A 404 -18.08 5.63 -6.38
CA LEU A 404 -18.06 4.20 -6.70
C LEU A 404 -16.86 3.57 -5.99
N SER A 405 -17.07 2.66 -5.05
CA SER A 405 -15.99 1.92 -4.41
C SER A 405 -16.29 0.43 -4.40
N ILE A 406 -15.58 -0.32 -5.23
CA ILE A 406 -15.65 -1.78 -5.35
C ILE A 406 -14.37 -2.37 -4.74
N LYS A 407 -14.54 -3.24 -3.76
CA LYS A 407 -13.47 -4.10 -3.23
C LYS A 407 -13.97 -5.52 -3.29
N ARG A 408 -13.46 -6.29 -4.25
CA ARG A 408 -13.88 -7.68 -4.49
C ARG A 408 -13.81 -8.49 -3.19
N GLY A 409 -14.87 -9.23 -2.87
CA GLY A 409 -14.97 -10.03 -1.64
C GLY A 409 -15.13 -9.25 -0.34
N LYS A 410 -15.22 -7.90 -0.38
CA LYS A 410 -15.43 -7.06 0.81
C LYS A 410 -16.65 -6.17 0.68
N SER A 411 -16.57 -5.11 -0.12
CA SER A 411 -17.56 -4.05 -0.07
C SER A 411 -17.83 -3.42 -1.42
N LEU A 412 -19.10 -3.15 -1.71
CA LEU A 412 -19.55 -2.26 -2.79
C LEU A 412 -20.18 -1.01 -2.14
N ILE A 413 -19.76 0.17 -2.55
CA ILE A 413 -20.37 1.44 -2.11
C ILE A 413 -20.70 2.26 -3.36
N LEU A 414 -21.97 2.56 -3.55
CA LEU A 414 -22.50 3.42 -4.62
C LEU A 414 -23.14 4.64 -3.97
N CYS A 415 -22.73 5.85 -4.35
CA CYS A 415 -23.40 7.06 -3.90
C CYS A 415 -23.50 8.12 -5.00
N GLY A 416 -24.68 8.71 -5.17
CA GLY A 416 -24.89 9.88 -6.04
C GLY A 416 -24.72 9.62 -7.54
N LEU A 417 -25.07 8.42 -8.02
CA LEU A 417 -25.00 8.06 -9.44
C LEU A 417 -26.30 8.44 -10.15
N ASN A 418 -26.31 9.48 -10.99
CA ASN A 418 -27.53 10.02 -11.60
C ASN A 418 -27.52 9.95 -13.13
N ASN A 419 -27.49 8.74 -13.71
CA ASN A 419 -27.28 8.60 -15.16
C ASN A 419 -28.03 7.41 -15.81
N GLN A 420 -29.02 6.80 -15.15
CA GLN A 420 -29.72 5.59 -15.65
C GLN A 420 -28.74 4.52 -16.17
N LEU A 421 -27.66 4.30 -15.42
CA LEU A 421 -26.63 3.35 -15.82
C LEU A 421 -27.15 1.92 -15.70
N SER A 422 -26.71 1.04 -16.60
CA SER A 422 -26.77 -0.40 -16.40
C SER A 422 -25.41 -0.86 -15.88
N ILE A 423 -25.37 -1.38 -14.66
CA ILE A 423 -24.18 -1.84 -13.94
C ILE A 423 -24.28 -3.35 -13.78
N ASP A 424 -23.37 -4.08 -14.41
CA ASP A 424 -23.28 -5.53 -14.27
C ASP A 424 -22.10 -5.94 -13.38
N LEU A 425 -22.42 -6.46 -12.20
CA LEU A 425 -21.51 -7.02 -11.20
C LEU A 425 -21.91 -8.45 -10.79
N HIS A 426 -22.64 -9.19 -11.64
CA HIS A 426 -23.14 -10.53 -11.29
C HIS A 426 -22.01 -11.52 -10.93
N THR A 427 -20.81 -11.32 -11.50
CA THR A 427 -19.62 -12.14 -11.21
C THR A 427 -18.92 -11.78 -9.90
N PHE A 428 -19.33 -10.70 -9.22
CA PHE A 428 -18.71 -10.23 -7.99
C PHE A 428 -19.51 -10.64 -6.76
N ASN A 429 -18.81 -11.24 -5.80
CA ASN A 429 -19.34 -11.49 -4.47
C ASN A 429 -18.87 -10.41 -3.49
N PHE A 430 -19.78 -9.96 -2.62
CA PHE A 430 -19.55 -8.91 -1.64
C PHE A 430 -19.92 -9.40 -0.24
N ARG A 431 -19.25 -8.87 0.77
CA ARG A 431 -19.73 -9.02 2.15
C ARG A 431 -20.79 -7.97 2.43
N VAL A 432 -20.50 -6.71 2.11
CA VAL A 432 -21.38 -5.57 2.37
C VAL A 432 -21.61 -4.79 1.08
N VAL A 433 -22.84 -4.34 0.84
CA VAL A 433 -23.20 -3.44 -0.26
C VAL A 433 -23.94 -2.25 0.32
N GLU A 434 -23.51 -1.03 0.02
CA GLU A 434 -24.17 0.21 0.41
C GLU A 434 -24.51 1.04 -0.82
N ILE A 435 -25.77 1.48 -0.95
CA ILE A 435 -26.27 2.26 -2.07
C ILE A 435 -26.97 3.50 -1.50
N SER A 436 -26.59 4.69 -1.94
CA SER A 436 -27.24 5.92 -1.46
C SER A 436 -27.47 6.98 -2.54
N GLY A 437 -28.70 7.49 -2.64
CA GLY A 437 -29.13 8.51 -3.59
C GLY A 437 -28.64 8.29 -5.02
N CYS A 438 -28.97 7.15 -5.62
CA CYS A 438 -28.61 6.79 -6.99
C CYS A 438 -29.86 6.62 -7.87
N ASP A 439 -29.78 6.99 -9.14
CA ASP A 439 -30.74 6.69 -10.21
C ASP A 439 -30.09 5.76 -11.26
N ILE A 440 -30.41 4.47 -11.16
CA ILE A 440 -29.79 3.36 -11.92
C ILE A 440 -30.88 2.64 -12.73
N LYS A 441 -30.59 2.34 -14.01
CA LYS A 441 -31.51 1.60 -14.87
C LYS A 441 -31.51 0.12 -14.53
N GLU A 442 -30.33 -0.48 -14.48
CA GLU A 442 -30.19 -1.90 -14.15
C GLU A 442 -28.96 -2.10 -13.27
N LEU A 443 -29.10 -2.87 -12.19
CA LEU A 443 -28.00 -3.25 -11.32
C LEU A 443 -28.03 -4.75 -11.10
N MET A 444 -27.04 -5.46 -11.62
CA MET A 444 -26.86 -6.89 -11.38
C MET A 444 -25.70 -7.09 -10.41
N ILE A 445 -25.89 -7.86 -9.34
CA ILE A 445 -24.89 -8.10 -8.29
C ILE A 445 -24.85 -9.60 -8.01
N GLY A 446 -23.65 -10.15 -7.79
CA GLY A 446 -23.50 -11.54 -7.32
C GLY A 446 -23.96 -11.72 -5.86
N ASN A 447 -23.32 -12.63 -5.13
CA ASN A 447 -23.74 -12.97 -3.77
C ASN A 447 -23.30 -11.90 -2.76
N ILE A 448 -24.20 -11.54 -1.84
CA ILE A 448 -23.98 -10.63 -0.72
C ILE A 448 -24.07 -11.41 0.59
N THR A 449 -22.93 -11.69 1.23
CA THR A 449 -22.89 -12.62 2.36
C THR A 449 -23.28 -12.01 3.71
N SER A 450 -23.36 -10.67 3.83
CA SER A 450 -23.74 -9.99 5.08
C SER A 450 -24.91 -9.05 4.86
N THR A 451 -24.69 -7.87 4.29
CA THR A 451 -25.70 -6.79 4.35
C THR A 451 -25.75 -6.00 3.05
N LEU A 452 -26.95 -5.79 2.52
CA LEU A 452 -27.27 -4.81 1.48
C LEU A 452 -28.02 -3.65 2.15
N THR A 453 -27.49 -2.42 2.04
CA THR A 453 -28.05 -1.23 2.70
C THR A 453 -28.39 -0.15 1.67
N PHE A 454 -29.61 0.36 1.73
CA PHE A 454 -30.06 1.53 0.98
C PHE A 454 -30.20 2.72 1.93
N LYS A 455 -29.53 3.85 1.61
CA LYS A 455 -29.56 5.07 2.41
C LYS A 455 -29.99 6.28 1.59
N SER A 456 -30.65 7.25 2.21
CA SER A 456 -30.84 8.58 1.64
C SER A 456 -29.62 9.45 1.93
N PRO A 457 -29.03 10.16 0.96
CA PRO A 457 -27.98 11.13 1.26
C PRO A 457 -28.61 12.39 1.86
N ILE A 458 -28.28 12.72 3.10
CA ILE A 458 -28.60 14.02 3.70
C ILE A 458 -27.68 15.06 3.05
N ILE A 459 -28.26 15.95 2.24
CA ILE A 459 -27.54 17.08 1.65
C ILE A 459 -27.64 18.25 2.64
N ASN A 460 -26.66 18.37 3.54
CA ASN A 460 -26.52 19.58 4.35
C ASN A 460 -25.88 20.69 3.51
N PHE A 461 -26.68 21.53 2.89
CA PHE A 461 -26.28 22.87 2.48
C PHE A 461 -27.08 23.89 3.28
N TRP A 462 -26.39 24.92 3.76
CA TRP A 462 -26.98 26.00 4.51
C TRP A 462 -28.11 26.65 3.70
N ASN A 463 -29.30 26.71 4.32
CA ASN A 463 -30.54 27.39 3.93
C ASN A 463 -31.46 26.71 2.88
N ILE A 464 -32.63 26.29 3.41
CA ILE A 464 -33.94 26.01 2.79
C ILE A 464 -34.06 24.66 2.04
N GLY A 465 -34.68 23.69 2.73
CA GLY A 465 -35.29 22.47 2.16
C GLY A 465 -34.38 21.23 2.18
N GLU A 466 -34.70 20.24 3.03
CA GLU A 466 -34.12 18.89 2.94
C GLU A 466 -34.72 18.13 1.74
N ASP A 467 -34.21 18.36 0.53
CA ASP A 467 -34.53 17.50 -0.60
C ASP A 467 -33.78 16.17 -0.44
N THR A 468 -34.43 15.21 0.22
CA THR A 468 -33.97 13.82 0.29
C THR A 468 -33.97 13.22 -1.12
N LYS A 469 -32.77 12.90 -1.65
CA LYS A 469 -32.66 12.23 -2.95
C LYS A 469 -33.01 10.75 -2.82
N LEU A 470 -34.16 10.38 -3.39
CA LEU A 470 -34.65 9.01 -3.45
C LEU A 470 -33.67 8.09 -4.20
N VAL A 471 -33.50 6.85 -3.73
CA VAL A 471 -32.79 5.81 -4.48
C VAL A 471 -33.75 5.19 -5.49
N LYS A 472 -33.48 5.37 -6.78
CA LYS A 472 -34.29 4.85 -7.88
C LYS A 472 -33.52 3.78 -8.65
N ILE A 473 -34.04 2.55 -8.67
CA ILE A 473 -33.41 1.43 -9.40
C ILE A 473 -34.48 0.71 -10.22
N GLN A 474 -34.49 0.83 -11.55
CA GLN A 474 -35.58 0.26 -12.35
C GLN A 474 -35.56 -1.28 -12.35
N LYS A 475 -34.36 -1.88 -12.35
CA LYS A 475 -34.18 -3.33 -12.25
C LYS A 475 -32.97 -3.66 -11.39
N LEU A 476 -33.17 -4.45 -10.34
CA LEU A 476 -32.10 -4.94 -9.46
C LEU A 476 -32.17 -6.46 -9.41
N GLN A 477 -31.07 -7.11 -9.83
CA GLN A 477 -30.89 -8.55 -9.74
C GLN A 477 -29.74 -8.83 -8.80
N CYS A 478 -29.99 -9.64 -7.78
CA CYS A 478 -28.97 -10.07 -6.84
C CYS A 478 -28.97 -11.60 -6.74
N GLY A 479 -27.80 -12.19 -6.48
CA GLY A 479 -27.69 -13.60 -6.10
C GLY A 479 -28.29 -13.85 -4.71
N THR A 480 -27.53 -14.51 -3.83
CA THR A 480 -27.96 -14.70 -2.44
C THR A 480 -27.68 -13.47 -1.59
N ILE A 481 -28.61 -13.03 -0.76
CA ILE A 481 -28.42 -11.90 0.18
C ILE A 481 -28.64 -12.38 1.62
N GLY A 482 -27.67 -12.10 2.50
CA GLY A 482 -27.82 -12.34 3.94
C GLY A 482 -28.94 -11.49 4.55
N LYS A 483 -28.75 -10.16 4.59
CA LYS A 483 -29.69 -9.19 5.17
C LYS A 483 -29.89 -7.97 4.26
N ILE A 484 -31.12 -7.49 4.15
CA ILE A 484 -31.46 -6.21 3.50
C ILE A 484 -31.86 -5.18 4.56
N VAL A 485 -31.32 -3.97 4.43
CA VAL A 485 -31.68 -2.78 5.23
C VAL A 485 -32.03 -1.66 4.26
N ALA A 486 -33.21 -1.06 4.40
CA ALA A 486 -33.63 0.07 3.59
C ALA A 486 -34.18 1.20 4.46
N GLU A 487 -33.73 2.43 4.19
CA GLU A 487 -34.39 3.65 4.65
C GLU A 487 -35.59 3.98 3.75
N ARG A 488 -36.53 4.82 4.23
CA ARG A 488 -37.87 5.18 3.67
C ARG A 488 -37.97 5.55 2.16
N TYR A 489 -36.89 5.55 1.39
CA TYR A 489 -36.81 6.17 0.06
C TYR A 489 -36.17 5.25 -1.00
N LEU A 490 -36.76 4.07 -1.24
CA LEU A 490 -36.38 3.15 -2.33
C LEU A 490 -37.53 3.01 -3.35
N ASP A 491 -37.32 3.46 -4.59
CA ASP A 491 -38.20 3.18 -5.75
C ASP A 491 -37.51 2.13 -6.63
N CYS A 492 -37.88 0.85 -6.42
CA CYS A 492 -37.40 -0.27 -7.23
C CYS A 492 -38.55 -0.97 -7.94
N LYS A 493 -38.65 -0.81 -9.26
CA LYS A 493 -39.75 -1.37 -10.06
C LYS A 493 -39.70 -2.89 -10.21
N ASN A 494 -38.50 -3.45 -10.31
CA ASN A 494 -38.27 -4.88 -10.47
C ASN A 494 -37.11 -5.33 -9.58
N PHE A 495 -37.43 -5.98 -8.46
CA PHE A 495 -36.44 -6.49 -7.51
C PHE A 495 -36.44 -8.02 -7.48
N TYR A 496 -35.36 -8.63 -7.95
CA TYR A 496 -35.17 -10.08 -7.96
C TYR A 496 -34.04 -10.46 -7.00
N TYR A 497 -34.38 -11.14 -5.90
CA TYR A 497 -33.41 -11.58 -4.91
C TYR A 497 -33.78 -12.95 -4.31
N LYS A 498 -32.78 -13.69 -3.85
CA LYS A 498 -32.96 -14.95 -3.12
C LYS A 498 -32.31 -14.83 -1.73
N GLY A 499 -33.02 -14.24 -0.76
CA GLY A 499 -32.47 -13.83 0.55
C GLY A 499 -33.14 -14.51 1.75
N ILE A 500 -32.59 -14.24 2.94
CA ILE A 500 -32.97 -14.91 4.21
C ILE A 500 -33.79 -13.98 5.13
N GLU A 501 -33.51 -12.66 5.15
CA GLU A 501 -34.14 -11.71 6.08
C GLU A 501 -34.23 -10.29 5.48
N VAL A 502 -35.37 -9.61 5.68
CA VAL A 502 -35.62 -8.22 5.26
C VAL A 502 -36.00 -7.38 6.49
N THR A 503 -35.28 -6.29 6.73
CA THR A 503 -35.64 -5.31 7.77
C THR A 503 -35.90 -3.95 7.13
N ILE A 504 -37.14 -3.47 7.20
CA ILE A 504 -37.54 -2.11 6.85
C ILE A 504 -37.74 -1.37 8.17
N SER A 505 -36.98 -0.31 8.42
CA SER A 505 -37.17 0.51 9.62
C SER A 505 -38.28 1.53 9.37
N GLU A 506 -39.44 1.32 9.97
CA GLU A 506 -40.45 2.36 10.20
C GLU A 506 -40.03 3.16 11.45
N GLU A 507 -39.80 4.45 11.28
CA GLU A 507 -40.61 5.43 12.01
C GLU A 507 -41.48 6.12 10.98
#